data_AF-A0A832D0B6-F1
#
_entry.id   AF-A0A832D0B6-F1
#
_cell.length_a   1.000
_cell.length_b   1.000
_cell.length_c   1.000
_cell.angle_alpha   90.00
_cell.angle_beta   90.00
_cell.angle_gamma   90.00
#
_symmetry.space_group_name_H-M   'P 1'
#
loop_
_entity.id
_entity.type
_entity.pdbx_description
1 polymer ?
#
loop_
_entity_poly.entity_id
_entity_poly.type
_entity_poly.pdbx_seq_one_letter_code
_entity_poly.pdbx_strand_id
1 'polypeptide(L)'
;MLNLLIYTAVVVFAVVLLAKFVKYSTMPIHLRWEIYPVPHDPRHKHGGSYYEEVEWWRKPRLRTLAGELKDMLMEMIFIKKVFTYKRPLWWLTYPFHTGVYL
;
A
#
# COMPACT_ATOMS: atom_id res chain seq x y z
N MET A 1 28.21 23.99 -7.07
CA MET A 1 28.26 22.88 -6.09
C MET A 1 26.87 22.38 -5.69
N LEU A 2 25.91 23.25 -5.35
CA LEU A 2 24.55 22.85 -4.96
C LEU A 2 23.82 21.97 -6.00
N ASN A 3 23.86 22.34 -7.28
CA ASN A 3 23.19 21.58 -8.34
C ASN A 3 23.74 20.15 -8.47
N LEU A 4 25.06 19.96 -8.32
CA LEU A 4 25.67 18.62 -8.37
C LEU A 4 25.17 17.73 -7.23
N LEU A 5 25.02 18.29 -6.03
CA LEU A 5 24.46 17.58 -4.88
C LEU A 5 22.98 17.21 -5.08
N ILE A 6 22.20 18.09 -5.71
CA ILE A 6 20.79 17.81 -6.02
C ILE A 6 20.69 16.67 -7.03
N TYR A 7 21.47 16.71 -8.12
CA TYR A 7 21.44 15.65 -9.12
C TYR A 7 21.90 14.30 -8.55
N THR A 8 22.96 14.27 -7.72
CA THR A 8 23.39 13.03 -7.08
C THR A 8 22.36 12.50 -6.10
N ALA A 9 21.70 13.35 -5.30
CA ALA A 9 20.64 12.95 -4.40
C ALA A 9 19.45 12.31 -5.14
N VAL A 10 19.02 12.90 -6.25
CA VAL A 10 17.94 12.36 -7.09
C VAL A 10 18.33 10.99 -7.68
N VAL A 11 19.56 10.85 -8.17
CA VAL A 11 20.07 9.58 -8.72
C VAL A 11 20.11 8.50 -7.64
N VAL A 12 20.66 8.81 -6.46
CA VAL A 12 20.71 7.86 -5.34
C VAL A 12 19.31 7.45 -4.91
N PHE A 13 18.38 8.41 -4.80
CA PHE A 13 16.98 8.13 -4.47
C PHE A 13 16.33 7.17 -5.48
N ALA A 14 16.49 7.43 -6.77
CA ALA A 14 15.94 6.57 -7.83
C ALA A 14 16.54 5.16 -7.80
N VAL A 15 17.85 5.04 -7.63
CA VAL A 15 18.55 3.73 -7.54
C VAL A 15 18.06 2.93 -6.34
N VAL A 16 17.97 3.56 -5.17
CA VAL A 16 17.51 2.89 -3.94
C VAL A 16 16.05 2.47 -4.06
N LEU A 17 15.19 3.32 -4.64
CA LEU A 17 13.79 2.97 -4.89
C LEU A 17 13.66 1.74 -5.77
N LEU A 18 14.36 1.70 -6.91
CA LEU A 18 14.33 0.57 -7.83
C LEU A 18 14.87 -0.70 -7.18
N ALA A 19 15.98 -0.61 -6.44
CA ALA A 19 16.55 -1.74 -5.72
C ALA A 19 15.57 -2.30 -4.69
N LYS A 20 14.87 -1.44 -3.94
CA LYS A 20 13.83 -1.84 -2.99
C LYS A 20 12.64 -2.48 -3.69
N PHE A 21 12.17 -1.89 -4.78
CA PHE A 21 11.07 -2.43 -5.58
C PHE A 21 11.38 -3.85 -6.05
N VAL A 22 12.52 -4.06 -6.71
CA VAL A 22 12.95 -5.40 -7.17
C VAL A 22 13.07 -6.37 -6.00
N LYS A 23 13.66 -5.94 -4.87
CA LYS A 23 13.77 -6.77 -3.68
C LYS A 23 12.40 -7.24 -3.20
N TYR A 24 11.43 -6.35 -3.06
CA TYR A 24 10.09 -6.73 -2.58
C TYR A 24 9.32 -7.57 -3.59
N SER A 25 9.46 -7.30 -4.90
CA SER A 25 8.80 -8.09 -5.94
C SER A 25 9.32 -9.53 -6.03
N THR A 26 10.59 -9.75 -5.67
CA THR A 26 11.25 -11.08 -5.73
C THR A 26 11.21 -11.84 -4.41
N MET A 27 10.66 -11.27 -3.33
CA MET A 27 10.58 -11.95 -2.04
C MET A 27 9.68 -13.20 -2.10
N PRO A 28 10.04 -14.28 -1.38
CA PRO A 28 9.17 -15.43 -1.23
C PRO A 28 7.91 -15.05 -0.43
N ILE A 29 6.83 -15.81 -0.61
CA ILE A 29 5.49 -15.51 -0.07
C ILE A 29 5.51 -15.28 1.45
N HIS A 30 6.28 -16.06 2.20
CA HIS A 30 6.39 -15.94 3.66
C HIS A 30 7.05 -14.62 4.12
N LEU A 31 7.82 -13.96 3.26
CA LEU A 31 8.42 -12.64 3.52
C LEU A 31 7.52 -11.49 3.03
N ARG A 32 6.47 -11.80 2.24
CA ARG A 32 5.52 -10.82 1.71
C ARG A 32 4.35 -10.70 2.68
N TRP A 33 3.97 -9.47 3.02
CA TRP A 33 2.88 -9.16 3.96
C TRP A 33 1.48 -9.39 3.35
N GLU A 34 1.26 -10.54 2.72
CA GLU A 34 0.00 -10.89 2.04
C GLU A 34 -1.00 -11.62 2.95
N ILE A 35 -0.57 -11.93 4.18
CA ILE A 35 -1.40 -12.55 5.22
C ILE A 35 -2.44 -11.56 5.77
N TYR A 36 -2.25 -10.26 5.55
CA TYR A 36 -3.24 -9.26 5.92
C TYR A 36 -4.36 -9.18 4.88
N PRO A 37 -5.60 -8.89 5.29
CA PRO A 37 -6.71 -8.68 4.35
C PRO A 37 -6.37 -7.54 3.40
N VAL A 38 -6.17 -7.89 2.13
CA VAL A 38 -5.89 -6.91 1.08
C VAL A 38 -7.23 -6.47 0.46
N PRO A 39 -7.45 -5.18 0.16
CA PRO A 39 -8.73 -4.70 -0.38
C PRO A 39 -9.22 -5.39 -1.66
N HIS A 40 -8.32 -6.00 -2.44
CA HIS A 40 -8.66 -6.73 -3.66
C HIS A 40 -9.22 -8.14 -3.42
N ASP A 41 -9.21 -8.63 -2.17
CA ASP A 41 -9.70 -9.95 -1.81
C ASP A 41 -11.23 -9.91 -1.59
N PRO A 42 -12.05 -10.80 -2.18
CA PRO A 42 -13.49 -10.84 -1.93
C PRO A 42 -13.86 -10.93 -0.43
N ARG A 43 -12.98 -11.46 0.44
CA ARG A 43 -13.20 -11.54 1.89
C ARG A 43 -12.70 -10.34 2.71
N HIS A 44 -12.17 -9.29 2.07
CA HIS A 44 -11.65 -8.09 2.75
C HIS A 44 -12.63 -7.47 3.77
N LYS A 45 -13.95 -7.59 3.55
CA LYS A 45 -14.99 -7.10 4.47
C LYS A 45 -15.00 -7.78 5.83
N HIS A 46 -14.58 -9.05 5.89
CA HIS A 46 -14.55 -9.85 7.12
C HIS A 46 -13.15 -9.91 7.74
N GLY A 47 -12.16 -9.24 7.15
CA GLY A 47 -10.80 -9.14 7.71
C GLY A 47 -9.93 -10.38 7.52
N GLY A 48 -10.38 -11.40 6.79
CA GLY A 48 -9.59 -12.58 6.49
C GLY A 48 -8.77 -12.44 5.21
N SER A 49 -7.60 -13.09 5.18
CA SER A 49 -6.78 -13.24 3.97
C SER A 49 -7.15 -14.50 3.19
N TYR A 50 -6.95 -14.49 1.86
CA TYR A 50 -7.02 -15.66 0.99
C TYR A 50 -6.26 -16.89 1.52
N TYR A 51 -5.19 -16.70 2.30
CA TYR A 51 -4.41 -17.78 2.91
C TYR A 51 -5.16 -18.54 4.01
N GLU A 52 -6.24 -17.98 4.55
CA GLU A 52 -7.08 -18.64 5.56
C GLU A 52 -8.03 -19.68 4.97
N GLU A 53 -8.21 -19.71 3.65
CA GLU A 53 -9.07 -20.70 3.02
C GLU A 53 -8.42 -22.09 2.94
N VAL A 54 -9.20 -23.13 3.25
CA VAL A 54 -8.78 -24.53 3.02
C VAL A 54 -8.55 -24.75 1.51
N GLU A 55 -7.44 -25.42 1.19
CA GLU A 55 -6.97 -25.66 -0.18
C GLU A 55 -6.85 -24.37 -1.04
N TRP A 56 -6.46 -23.25 -0.43
CA TRP A 56 -6.26 -21.96 -1.13
C TRP A 56 -5.36 -22.08 -2.38
N TRP A 57 -4.41 -23.02 -2.41
CA TRP A 57 -3.51 -23.24 -3.55
C TRP A 57 -4.22 -23.84 -4.80
N ARG A 58 -5.41 -24.42 -4.67
CA ARG A 58 -6.18 -24.99 -5.79
C ARG A 58 -7.20 -24.02 -6.41
N LYS A 59 -7.49 -22.92 -5.74
CA LYS A 59 -8.53 -21.97 -6.16
C LYS A 59 -7.96 -20.86 -7.05
N PRO A 60 -8.75 -20.33 -8.00
CA PRO A 60 -8.33 -19.19 -8.81
C PRO A 60 -8.30 -17.91 -7.97
N ARG A 61 -7.23 -17.12 -8.11
CA ARG A 61 -7.10 -15.82 -7.44
C ARG A 61 -7.98 -14.78 -8.14
N LEU A 62 -9.08 -14.40 -7.52
CA LEU A 62 -9.90 -13.27 -7.96
C LEU A 62 -9.21 -11.98 -7.49
N ARG A 63 -8.57 -11.25 -8.40
CA ARG A 63 -7.98 -9.94 -8.13
C ARG A 63 -8.69 -8.87 -8.94
N THR A 64 -9.17 -7.83 -8.27
CA THR A 64 -9.77 -6.66 -8.93
C THR A 64 -8.79 -5.49 -8.92
N LEU A 65 -8.06 -5.29 -10.02
CA LEU A 65 -7.12 -4.17 -10.16
C LEU A 65 -7.79 -2.80 -9.96
N ALA A 66 -9.02 -2.64 -10.50
CA ALA A 66 -9.77 -1.40 -10.37
C ALA A 66 -10.24 -1.13 -8.93
N GLY A 67 -10.61 -2.17 -8.19
CA GLY A 67 -11.00 -2.06 -6.78
C GLY A 67 -9.81 -1.70 -5.90
N GLU A 68 -8.68 -2.36 -6.13
CA GLU A 68 -7.40 -2.09 -5.46
C GLU A 68 -6.96 -0.64 -5.67
N LEU A 69 -6.94 -0.18 -6.92
CA LEU A 69 -6.55 1.18 -7.25
C LEU A 69 -7.47 2.20 -6.57
N LYS A 70 -8.79 1.97 -6.63
CA LYS A 70 -9.77 2.86 -6.01
C LYS A 70 -9.60 2.95 -4.49
N ASP A 71 -9.46 1.82 -3.80
CA ASP A 71 -9.30 1.80 -2.35
C ASP A 71 -7.94 2.37 -1.92
N MET A 72 -6.87 2.09 -2.65
CA MET A 72 -5.56 2.68 -2.40
C MET A 72 -5.57 4.20 -2.58
N LEU A 73 -6.19 4.70 -3.66
CA LEU A 73 -6.35 6.14 -3.90
C LEU A 73 -7.20 6.80 -2.81
N MET A 74 -8.30 6.17 -2.41
CA MET A 74 -9.14 6.67 -1.31
C MET A 74 -8.38 6.71 0.01
N GLU A 75 -7.52 5.73 0.28
CA GLU A 75 -6.67 5.75 1.48
C GLU A 75 -5.62 6.86 1.40
N MET A 76 -4.98 7.06 0.24
CA MET A 76 -3.92 8.07 0.08
C MET A 76 -4.45 9.51 0.11
N ILE A 77 -5.61 9.76 -0.50
CA ILE A 77 -6.22 11.09 -0.56
C ILE A 77 -6.96 11.40 0.73
N PHE A 78 -7.79 10.47 1.22
CA PHE A 78 -8.74 10.74 2.32
C PHE A 78 -8.38 10.10 3.66
N ILE A 79 -7.35 9.25 3.73
CA ILE A 79 -7.03 8.45 4.93
C ILE A 79 -8.30 7.76 5.45
N LYS A 80 -9.02 7.12 4.51
CA LYS A 80 -10.37 6.56 4.70
C LYS A 80 -10.47 5.64 5.93
N LYS A 81 -9.46 4.81 6.21
CA LYS A 81 -9.47 3.95 7.40
C LYS A 81 -9.46 4.76 8.70
N VAL A 82 -8.63 5.79 8.81
CA VAL A 82 -8.60 6.65 10.00
C VAL A 82 -9.94 7.37 10.16
N PHE A 83 -10.53 7.86 9.06
CA PHE A 83 -11.87 8.45 9.09
C PHE A 83 -12.95 7.47 9.58
N THR A 84 -12.86 6.20 9.17
CA THR A 84 -13.87 5.18 9.50
C THR A 84 -13.73 4.65 10.91
N TYR A 85 -12.50 4.34 11.35
CA TYR A 85 -12.24 3.66 12.63
C TYR A 85 -11.83 4.60 13.76
N LYS A 86 -11.28 5.79 13.46
CA LYS A 86 -10.72 6.74 14.45
C LYS A 86 -10.92 8.21 14.02
N ARG A 87 -12.19 8.64 13.92
CA ARG A 87 -12.61 10.01 13.59
C ARG A 87 -11.88 11.15 14.33
N PRO A 88 -11.66 11.11 15.66
CA PRO A 88 -10.98 12.22 16.33
C PRO A 88 -9.53 12.40 15.87
N LEU A 89 -8.86 11.31 15.50
CA LEU A 89 -7.48 11.36 15.00
C LEU A 89 -7.42 11.96 13.58
N TRP A 90 -8.47 11.73 12.78
CA TRP A 90 -8.54 12.21 11.40
C TRP A 90 -8.42 13.73 11.29
N TRP A 91 -9.04 14.48 12.21
CA TRP A 91 -8.97 15.95 12.22
C TRP A 91 -7.56 16.50 12.39
N LEU A 92 -6.69 15.74 13.05
CA LEU A 92 -5.28 16.10 13.17
C LEU A 92 -4.48 15.54 12.00
N THR A 93 -4.61 14.26 11.67
CA THR A 93 -3.72 13.63 10.68
C THR A 93 -4.01 14.09 9.26
N TYR A 94 -5.27 14.31 8.90
CA TYR A 94 -5.68 14.71 7.55
C TYR A 94 -5.04 16.03 7.10
N PRO A 95 -5.13 17.16 7.83
CA PRO A 95 -4.51 18.42 7.40
C PRO A 95 -2.99 18.32 7.26
N PHE A 96 -2.30 17.53 8.10
CA PHE A 96 -0.86 17.30 7.97
C PHE A 96 -0.49 16.56 6.68
N HIS A 97 -1.34 15.65 6.19
CA HIS A 97 -1.10 14.95 4.93
C HIS A 97 -1.55 15.78 3.73
N THR A 98 -2.66 16.53 3.84
CA THR A 98 -3.13 17.40 2.75
C THR A 98 -2.25 18.63 2.55
N GLY A 99 -1.51 19.06 3.57
CA GLY A 99 -0.50 20.12 3.44
C GLY A 99 0.64 19.77 2.48
N VAL A 100 0.84 18.48 2.15
CA VAL A 100 1.80 18.04 1.13
C VAL A 100 1.25 18.19 -0.30
N TYR A 101 -0.08 18.28 -0.46
CA TYR A 101 -0.73 18.39 -1.77
C TYR A 101 -0.91 19.84 -2.25
N LEU A 102 -0.58 20.83 -1.42
CA LEU A 102 -0.72 22.26 -1.69
C LEU A 102 0.65 22.88 -2.00
#